data_AF-A0A1F8DQJ3-F1
#
_entry.id   AF-A0A1F8DQJ3-F1
#
_cell.length_a   1.000
_cell.length_b   1.000
_cell.length_c   1.000
_cell.angle_alpha   90.00
_cell.angle_beta   90.00
_cell.angle_gamma   90.00
#
_symmetry.space_group_name_H-M   'P 1'
#
loop_
_entity.id
_entity.type
_entity.pdbx_description
1 polymer ?
#
loop_
_entity_poly.entity_id
_entity_poly.type
_entity_poly.pdbx_seq_one_letter_code
_entity_poly.pdbx_strand_id
1 'polypeptide(L)'
;MEKPHIFIKINFDLYYPSKRVVKTNAKPEELESLLLEYLKCQGGDSDYSKPHSRNKYLIDIELDPGANTFKTLSDTGNKILTLGIVAAIFGSLNSVKIEPLT
;
A
#
# COMPACT_ATOMS: atom_id res chain seq x y z
N MET A 1 0.57 26.75 3.36
CA MET A 1 1.41 25.78 2.60
C MET A 1 0.52 24.59 2.31
N GLU A 2 0.33 24.24 1.04
CA GLU A 2 -0.30 22.97 0.68
C GLU A 2 0.60 21.83 1.15
N LYS A 3 0.01 20.82 1.80
CA LYS A 3 0.73 19.59 2.10
C LYS A 3 0.97 18.85 0.78
N PRO A 4 2.17 18.32 0.52
CA PRO A 4 2.45 17.58 -0.71
C PRO A 4 1.60 16.31 -0.77
N HIS A 5 1.12 15.95 -1.97
CA HIS A 5 0.49 14.65 -2.21
C HIS A 5 1.50 13.54 -1.93
N ILE A 6 1.07 12.51 -1.19
CA ILE A 6 1.91 11.35 -0.87
C ILE A 6 1.43 10.16 -1.69
N PHE A 7 2.39 9.47 -2.30
CA PHE A 7 2.19 8.29 -3.11
C PHE A 7 3.00 7.14 -2.53
N ILE A 8 2.38 5.98 -2.37
CA ILE A 8 3.01 4.73 -1.95
C ILE A 8 2.65 3.67 -2.98
N LYS A 9 3.64 3.17 -3.72
CA LYS A 9 3.50 2.10 -4.69
C LYS A 9 4.11 0.83 -4.15
N ILE A 10 3.34 -0.23 -4.07
CA ILE A 10 3.75 -1.53 -3.57
C ILE A 10 3.82 -2.49 -4.76
N ASN A 11 5.01 -3.04 -4.99
CA ASN A 11 5.21 -4.22 -5.83
C ASN A 11 5.39 -5.42 -4.92
N PHE A 12 4.37 -6.28 -4.88
CA PHE A 12 4.32 -7.43 -3.98
C PHE A 12 4.49 -8.74 -4.74
N ASP A 13 5.56 -9.47 -4.45
CA ASP A 13 5.76 -10.84 -4.91
C ASP A 13 5.39 -11.84 -3.80
N LEU A 14 4.49 -12.78 -4.12
CA LEU A 14 3.96 -13.75 -3.18
C LEU A 14 5.02 -14.78 -2.76
N TYR A 15 5.84 -15.23 -3.72
CA TYR A 15 6.79 -16.33 -3.53
C TYR A 15 8.21 -15.86 -3.19
N TYR A 16 8.57 -14.64 -3.57
CA TYR A 16 9.89 -14.07 -3.34
C TYR A 16 9.80 -12.80 -2.48
N PRO A 17 9.73 -12.90 -1.14
CA PRO A 17 9.66 -11.74 -0.25
C PRO A 17 10.77 -10.70 -0.47
N SER A 18 11.98 -11.15 -0.85
CA SER A 18 13.12 -10.29 -1.16
C SER A 18 12.94 -9.44 -2.43
N LYS A 19 11.95 -9.74 -3.27
CA LYS A 19 11.59 -8.96 -4.46
C LYS A 19 10.47 -7.95 -4.20
N ARG A 20 9.95 -7.88 -2.98
CA ARG A 20 8.95 -6.89 -2.59
C ARG A 20 9.61 -5.52 -2.51
N VAL A 21 9.01 -4.54 -3.17
CA VAL A 21 9.52 -3.17 -3.23
C VAL A 21 8.40 -2.20 -2.91
N VAL A 22 8.68 -1.22 -2.04
CA VAL A 22 7.84 -0.06 -1.81
C VAL A 22 8.51 1.15 -2.42
N LYS A 23 7.83 1.84 -3.34
CA LYS A 23 8.29 3.13 -3.89
C LYS A 23 7.44 4.24 -3.31
N THR A 24 8.05 5.26 -2.73
CA THR A 24 7.29 6.36 -2.14
C THR A 24 8.04 7.70 -2.18
N ASN A 25 7.28 8.79 -2.19
CA ASN A 25 7.80 10.14 -1.94
C ASN A 25 7.59 10.58 -0.48
N ALA A 26 7.00 9.73 0.36
CA ALA A 26 6.94 9.93 1.81
C ALA A 26 8.35 9.84 2.40
N LYS A 27 8.58 10.52 3.52
CA LYS A 27 9.81 10.30 4.27
C LYS A 27 9.79 8.89 4.88
N PRO A 28 10.93 8.19 4.97
CA PRO A 28 10.99 6.84 5.54
C PRO A 28 10.36 6.74 6.94
N GLU A 29 10.57 7.74 7.79
CA GLU A 29 10.02 7.81 9.15
C GLU A 29 8.49 8.01 9.20
N GLU A 30 7.88 8.49 8.12
CA GLU A 30 6.42 8.71 8.03
C GLU A 30 5.70 7.48 7.48
N LEU A 31 6.38 6.61 6.74
CA LEU A 31 5.78 5.51 5.99
C LEU A 31 5.02 4.52 6.88
N GLU A 32 5.57 4.18 8.05
CA GLU A 32 4.91 3.28 9.01
C GLU A 32 3.57 3.88 9.49
N SER A 33 3.58 5.16 9.85
CA SER A 33 2.39 5.87 10.32
C SER A 33 1.33 5.98 9.23
N LEU A 34 1.74 6.27 7.99
CA LEU A 34 0.85 6.38 6.84
C LEU A 34 0.17 5.05 6.50
N LEU A 35 0.92 3.95 6.51
CA LEU A 35 0.36 2.62 6.25
C LEU A 35 -0.58 2.17 7.37
N LEU A 36 -0.27 2.49 8.63
CA LEU A 36 -1.16 2.22 9.75
C LEU A 36 -2.46 3.02 9.65
N GLU A 37 -2.38 4.31 9.32
CA GLU A 37 -3.56 5.16 9.12
C GLU A 37 -4.42 4.63 7.96
N TYR A 38 -3.78 4.30 6.83
CA TYR A 38 -4.43 3.65 5.70
C TYR A 38 -5.24 2.42 6.12
N LEU A 39 -4.61 1.47 6.82
CA LEU A 39 -5.27 0.23 7.26
C LEU A 39 -6.47 0.49 8.17
N LYS A 40 -6.38 1.51 9.04
CA LYS A 40 -7.51 1.94 9.90
C LYS A 40 -8.66 2.54 9.08
N CYS A 41 -8.36 3.35 8.07
CA CYS A 41 -9.37 3.99 7.22
C CYS A 41 -10.13 3.00 6.32
N GLN A 42 -9.54 1.85 5.99
CA GLN A 42 -10.14 0.90 5.05
C GLN A 42 -11.05 -0.16 5.71
N GLY A 43 -11.10 -0.22 7.04
CA GLY A 43 -11.95 -1.14 7.79
C GLY A 43 -13.43 -0.83 7.63
N GLY A 44 -14.25 -1.82 7.30
CA GLY A 44 -15.72 -1.73 7.30
C GLY A 44 -16.41 -2.20 6.01
N ASP A 45 -15.71 -2.23 4.88
CA ASP A 45 -16.31 -2.71 3.63
C ASP A 45 -16.10 -4.20 3.44
N SER A 46 -17.22 -4.93 3.28
CA SER A 46 -17.19 -6.32 2.86
C SER A 46 -17.04 -6.41 1.34
N ASP A 47 -15.93 -6.98 0.86
CA ASP A 47 -15.73 -7.28 -0.56
C ASP A 47 -15.77 -8.80 -0.79
N TYR A 48 -16.84 -9.25 -1.44
CA TYR A 48 -17.06 -10.67 -1.76
C TYR A 48 -16.54 -11.05 -3.16
N SER A 49 -15.90 -10.13 -3.86
CA SER A 49 -15.32 -10.37 -5.17
C SER A 49 -14.17 -11.38 -5.07
N LYS A 50 -14.00 -12.22 -6.10
CA LYS A 50 -12.90 -13.18 -6.14
C LYS A 50 -11.57 -12.44 -6.38
N PRO A 51 -10.50 -12.79 -5.65
CA PRO A 51 -9.19 -12.23 -5.93
C PRO A 51 -8.70 -12.72 -7.30
N HIS A 52 -7.94 -11.89 -7.99
CA HIS A 52 -7.17 -12.32 -9.15
C HIS A 52 -6.08 -13.29 -8.72
N SER A 53 -5.96 -14.41 -9.42
CA SER A 53 -4.87 -15.36 -9.19
C SER A 53 -3.61 -14.90 -9.93
N ARG A 54 -2.66 -14.31 -9.18
CA ARG A 54 -1.40 -13.78 -9.70
C ARG A 54 -0.28 -14.05 -8.69
N ASN A 55 0.95 -14.06 -9.18
CA ASN A 55 2.13 -14.21 -8.33
C ASN A 55 2.68 -12.85 -7.87
N LYS A 56 2.34 -11.80 -8.62
CA LYS A 56 2.79 -10.43 -8.40
C LYS A 56 1.59 -9.51 -8.43
N TYR A 57 1.57 -8.56 -7.52
CA TYR A 57 0.52 -7.57 -7.38
C TYR A 57 1.11 -6.16 -7.31
N LEU A 58 0.35 -5.21 -7.84
CA LEU A 58 0.63 -3.79 -7.79
C LEU A 58 -0.49 -3.10 -7.02
N ILE A 59 -0.09 -2.31 -6.03
CA ILE A 59 -1.02 -1.49 -5.25
C ILE A 59 -0.45 -0.07 -5.21
N ASP A 60 -1.22 0.89 -5.68
CA ASP A 60 -0.92 2.31 -5.59
C ASP A 60 -1.86 2.95 -4.57
N ILE A 61 -1.28 3.56 -3.54
CA ILE A 61 -1.99 4.30 -2.50
C ILE A 61 -1.61 5.77 -2.66
N GLU A 62 -2.60 6.62 -2.83
CA GLU A 62 -2.46 8.07 -2.83
C GLU A 62 -3.15 8.63 -1.60
N LEU A 63 -2.43 9.45 -0.82
CA LEU A 63 -3.02 10.28 0.22
C LEU A 63 -3.32 11.65 -0.37
N ASP A 64 -4.59 12.03 -0.36
CA ASP A 64 -5.05 13.39 -0.64
C ASP A 64 -5.05 14.17 0.68
N PRO A 65 -4.06 15.06 0.91
CA PRO A 65 -3.94 15.76 2.19
C PRO A 65 -4.97 16.87 2.36
N GLY A 66 -5.64 17.30 1.29
CA GLY A 66 -6.74 18.27 1.35
C GLY A 66 -8.03 17.63 1.85
N ALA A 67 -8.26 16.37 1.48
CA ALA A 67 -9.43 15.60 1.92
C ALA A 67 -9.16 14.70 3.13
N ASN A 68 -7.90 14.48 3.52
CA ASN A 68 -7.48 13.47 4.49
C ASN A 68 -8.05 12.08 4.16
N THR A 69 -8.03 11.73 2.86
CA THR A 69 -8.56 10.47 2.35
C THR A 69 -7.51 9.72 1.53
N PHE A 70 -7.62 8.40 1.53
CA PHE A 70 -6.78 7.53 0.73
C PHE A 70 -7.53 7.08 -0.52
N LYS A 71 -6.91 7.26 -1.69
CA LYS A 71 -7.31 6.61 -2.94
C LYS A 71 -6.43 5.39 -3.14
N THR A 72 -7.03 4.27 -3.54
CA THR A 72 -6.31 3.01 -3.81
C THR A 72 -6.62 2.53 -5.20
N LEU A 73 -5.57 2.23 -5.97
CA LEU A 73 -5.65 1.44 -7.20
C LEU A 73 -4.90 0.13 -6.95
N SER A 74 -5.48 -0.99 -7.36
CA SER A 74 -4.95 -2.31 -7.05
C SER A 74 -5.33 -3.31 -8.12
N ASP A 75 -4.40 -4.19 -8.50
CA ASP A 75 -4.64 -5.26 -9.48
C ASP A 75 -4.99 -6.61 -8.83
N THR A 76 -5.23 -6.63 -7.51
CA THR A 76 -5.55 -7.83 -6.74
C THR A 76 -6.93 -8.40 -7.03
N GLY A 77 -7.83 -7.62 -7.62
CA GLY A 77 -9.21 -8.01 -7.93
C GLY A 77 -10.19 -7.94 -6.75
N ASN A 78 -9.70 -7.73 -5.52
CA ASN A 78 -10.58 -7.46 -4.38
C ASN A 78 -9.88 -6.66 -3.25
N LYS A 79 -10.68 -6.03 -2.40
CA LYS A 79 -10.26 -5.20 -1.28
C LYS A 79 -9.58 -6.04 -0.19
N ILE A 80 -10.09 -7.24 0.11
CA ILE A 80 -9.56 -8.08 1.19
C ILE A 80 -8.08 -8.46 0.93
N LEU A 81 -7.75 -8.90 -0.29
CA LEU A 81 -6.37 -9.22 -0.65
C LEU A 81 -5.49 -7.97 -0.71
N THR A 82 -6.03 -6.84 -1.20
CA THR A 82 -5.32 -5.55 -1.16
C THR A 82 -4.90 -5.21 0.27
N LEU A 83 -5.85 -5.26 1.22
CA LEU A 83 -5.57 -4.96 2.62
C LEU A 83 -4.61 -5.96 3.26
N GLY A 84 -4.75 -7.25 2.94
CA GLY A 84 -3.84 -8.29 3.40
C GLY A 84 -2.40 -8.06 2.93
N ILE A 85 -2.21 -7.65 1.67
CA ILE A 85 -0.89 -7.30 1.14
C ILE A 85 -0.32 -6.06 1.82
N VAL A 86 -1.13 -5.01 1.98
CA VAL A 86 -0.67 -3.79 2.67
C VAL A 86 -0.31 -4.08 4.13
N ALA A 87 -1.09 -4.89 4.83
CA ALA A 87 -0.79 -5.33 6.19
C ALA A 87 0.49 -6.18 6.26
N ALA A 88 0.72 -7.04 5.27
CA ALA A 88 1.96 -7.82 5.18
C ALA A 88 3.19 -6.92 4.94
N ILE A 89 3.06 -5.88 4.10
CA ILE A 89 4.11 -4.86 3.92
C ILE A 89 4.36 -4.09 5.20
N PHE A 90 3.30 -3.60 5.86
CA PHE A 90 3.38 -2.91 7.14
C PHE A 90 4.15 -3.73 8.19
N GLY A 91 3.78 -5.00 8.38
CA GLY A 91 4.46 -5.91 9.31
C GLY A 91 5.88 -6.32 8.91
N SER A 92 6.32 -6.01 7.68
CA SER A 92 7.65 -6.34 7.16
C SER A 92 8.46 -5.14 6.68
N LEU A 93 8.07 -3.92 7.06
CA LEU A 93 8.73 -2.66 6.64
C LEU A 93 10.25 -2.68 6.86
N ASN A 94 10.73 -3.25 7.97
CA ASN A 94 12.17 -3.35 8.28
C ASN A 94 12.95 -4.31 7.36
N SER A 95 12.26 -5.09 6.54
CA SER A 95 12.85 -6.10 5.65
C SER A 95 12.49 -5.91 4.18
N VAL A 96 11.59 -4.97 3.88
CA VAL A 96 11.19 -4.66 2.51
C VAL A 96 12.12 -3.61 1.91
N LYS A 97 12.38 -3.70 0.60
CA LYS A 97 13.16 -2.69 -0.09
C LYS A 97 12.31 -1.43 -0.26
N ILE A 98 12.74 -0.32 0.34
CA ILE A 98 12.11 1.01 0.18
C ILE A 98 12.95 1.83 -0.81
N GLU A 99 12.31 2.38 -1.84
CA GLU A 99 12.93 3.20 -2.87
C GLU A 99 12.21 4.54 -3.00
N PRO A 100 12.91 5.62 -3.39
CA PRO A 100 12.25 6.88 -3.72
C PRO A 100 11.36 6.72 -4.96
N LEU A 101 10.25 7.44 -4.97
CA LEU A 101 9.39 7.55 -6.15
C LEU A 101 10.07 8.47 -7.18
N THR A 102 10.58 7.88 -8.26
CA THR A 102 11.08 8.59 -9.46
C THR A 102 9.96 8.97 -10.41
#